data_AF-A0A6B0HLA8-F1
#
_entry.id   AF-A0A6B0HLA8-F1
#
_cell.length_a   1.000
_cell.length_b   1.000
_cell.length_c   1.000
_cell.angle_alpha   90.00
_cell.angle_beta   90.00
_cell.angle_gamma   90.00
#
_symmetry.space_group_name_H-M   'P 1'
#
loop_
_entity.id
_entity.type
_entity.pdbx_description
1 polymer ?
#
loop_
_entity_poly.entity_id
_entity_poly.type
_entity_poly.pdbx_seq_one_letter_code
_entity_poly.pdbx_strand_id
1 'polypeptide(L)'
;MIDPRTRYEIETDRTGPETDRTDVDRSRSDRSSAGEDSSCSSAGDDDPSSRTATDARPSRCRRSVLGALGTAAVVGFAGCTEVLGTGVTPADEPLCLWNERFIQEIQHFRGGNFAPTRRGALLNVAMFDAANGVVAAAGDDHFEPYLVEPAEAPGDGSILAAAVGAAHETMTELYGGEFGDDLQATLAAAEGGDVDAGQRWGREVATALLEHRDDEYAADIYIPCEEPTQPGCFRRDWNPVHARVEPWVMDSRDQFRPDGPPALESEAYADDWWEVYELGNDADDRPQEHVDVAAFWRGAAGSPRPPNMWNVITQKIVVGESLSVLEECRLFALLSLALADAGIAGSEAKHEYGFWRPRTAIHEADRDGNPETHADGTWAPLSVGGSPEYTSTLAAYGGAGCAVLEGVLGSSEYEFEFGSDIRTGTAGEDEGVVRSYDSLDDALEESIDSRIYLGNHFRSAMVDGREQGERIGEWILENSLRPVE
;
A
#
# COMPACT_ATOMS: atom_id res chain seq x y z
N MET A 1 20.44 11.08 30.91
CA MET A 1 20.67 9.62 30.87
C MET A 1 19.68 8.92 31.80
N ILE A 2 18.51 8.56 31.28
CA ILE A 2 17.64 7.50 31.79
C ILE A 2 17.14 6.73 30.55
N ASP A 3 17.06 5.41 30.66
CA ASP A 3 16.85 4.43 29.59
C ASP A 3 15.35 4.18 29.33
N PRO A 4 14.84 4.29 28.09
CA PRO A 4 13.47 3.96 27.73
C PRO A 4 13.35 2.55 27.13
N ARG A 5 13.39 1.50 27.96
CA ARG A 5 12.99 0.14 27.59
C ARG A 5 12.05 -0.50 28.61
N THR A 6 10.76 -0.19 28.50
CA THR A 6 9.70 -1.00 29.13
C THR A 6 8.51 -1.11 28.19
N ARG A 7 8.33 -2.30 27.58
CA ARG A 7 7.09 -2.66 26.90
C ARG A 7 5.98 -2.86 27.94
N TYR A 8 4.77 -2.43 27.63
CA TYR A 8 3.58 -2.85 28.37
C TYR A 8 3.07 -4.19 27.82
N GLU A 9 3.02 -5.21 28.67
CA GLU A 9 2.23 -6.42 28.45
C GLU A 9 0.80 -6.17 28.95
N ILE A 10 -0.21 -6.54 28.17
CA ILE A 10 -1.62 -6.46 28.57
C ILE A 10 -2.05 -7.83 29.08
N GLU A 11 -2.22 -7.94 30.39
CA GLU A 11 -2.69 -9.14 31.08
C GLU A 11 -4.24 -9.18 31.05
N THR A 12 -4.82 -10.17 30.38
CA THR A 12 -6.29 -10.29 30.27
C THR A 12 -6.87 -10.99 31.50
N ASP A 13 -7.36 -10.23 32.47
CA ASP A 13 -8.10 -10.79 33.60
C ASP A 13 -9.51 -11.26 33.18
N ARG A 14 -9.88 -12.47 33.59
CA ARG A 14 -11.17 -13.10 33.28
C ARG A 14 -11.97 -13.25 34.57
N THR A 15 -12.98 -12.41 34.75
CA THR A 15 -14.04 -12.66 35.74
C THR A 15 -15.43 -12.61 35.09
N GLY A 16 -16.14 -13.73 35.22
CA GLY A 16 -17.55 -13.88 34.82
C GLY A 16 -18.22 -14.86 35.80
N PRO A 17 -19.45 -14.60 36.27
CA PRO A 17 -20.04 -15.34 37.38
C PRO A 17 -20.68 -16.68 36.97
N GLU A 18 -20.74 -17.59 37.94
CA GLU A 18 -21.39 -18.91 37.82
C GLU A 18 -22.92 -18.83 37.70
N THR A 19 -23.50 -19.73 36.90
CA THR A 19 -24.86 -20.27 37.15
C THR A 19 -24.87 -21.78 36.91
N ASP A 20 -25.71 -22.49 37.66
CA ASP A 20 -25.55 -23.89 38.07
C ASP A 20 -26.70 -24.80 37.55
N ARG A 21 -26.40 -26.09 37.32
CA ARG A 21 -27.31 -27.24 37.07
C ARG A 21 -28.12 -27.29 35.74
N THR A 22 -28.50 -28.46 35.20
CA THR A 22 -28.55 -29.83 35.78
C THR A 22 -28.21 -30.93 34.74
N ASP A 23 -27.76 -32.10 35.22
CA ASP A 23 -27.52 -33.34 34.47
C ASP A 23 -28.78 -33.97 33.82
N VAL A 24 -28.57 -34.75 32.74
CA VAL A 24 -29.14 -36.11 32.60
C VAL A 24 -28.12 -37.08 31.98
N ASP A 25 -27.79 -38.13 32.73
CA ASP A 25 -26.98 -39.30 32.35
C ASP A 25 -27.70 -40.24 31.35
N ARG A 26 -26.94 -40.85 30.42
CA ARG A 26 -26.98 -42.31 30.16
C ARG A 26 -25.87 -42.83 29.25
N SER A 27 -25.43 -44.05 29.53
CA SER A 27 -24.28 -44.72 28.89
C SER A 27 -24.63 -46.08 28.28
N ARG A 28 -23.92 -46.44 27.18
CA ARG A 28 -23.76 -47.79 26.57
C ARG A 28 -25.08 -48.46 26.05
N SER A 29 -25.09 -49.36 25.05
CA SER A 29 -24.11 -50.37 24.64
C SER A 29 -24.33 -50.95 23.22
N ASP A 30 -23.28 -51.58 22.66
CA ASP A 30 -23.26 -52.77 21.77
C ASP A 30 -23.78 -52.76 20.29
N ARG A 31 -22.79 -53.00 19.39
CA ARG A 31 -22.69 -54.09 18.37
C ARG A 31 -23.49 -54.12 17.05
N SER A 32 -22.70 -54.05 15.96
CA SER A 32 -22.44 -55.10 14.93
C SER A 32 -22.81 -54.86 13.45
N SER A 33 -21.74 -54.66 12.66
CA SER A 33 -21.38 -55.37 11.41
C SER A 33 -22.30 -55.33 10.18
N ALA A 34 -21.86 -54.56 9.18
CA ALA A 34 -21.42 -55.02 7.84
C ALA A 34 -20.52 -53.90 7.26
N GLY A 35 -19.46 -54.11 6.47
CA GLY A 35 -18.87 -55.33 5.93
C GLY A 35 -18.66 -55.21 4.43
N GLU A 36 -17.42 -54.94 3.99
CA GLU A 36 -16.71 -55.56 2.83
C GLU A 36 -15.40 -54.81 2.51
N ASP A 37 -14.28 -55.55 2.57
CA ASP A 37 -12.93 -55.15 2.15
C ASP A 37 -12.59 -55.75 0.78
N SER A 38 -11.65 -55.13 0.06
CA SER A 38 -10.68 -55.83 -0.80
C SER A 38 -9.44 -54.92 -0.94
N SER A 39 -8.29 -55.25 -0.35
CA SER A 39 -7.31 -56.30 -0.73
C SER A 39 -6.64 -56.02 -2.09
N CYS A 40 -5.33 -56.23 -2.33
CA CYS A 40 -4.32 -56.99 -1.58
C CYS A 40 -2.88 -56.56 -2.02
N SER A 41 -1.94 -56.46 -1.07
CA SER A 41 -0.65 -57.22 -0.96
C SER A 41 0.36 -57.38 -2.14
N SER A 42 1.63 -57.78 -1.96
CA SER A 42 2.66 -57.60 -0.89
C SER A 42 3.96 -58.39 -1.26
N ALA A 43 5.14 -57.85 -0.93
CA ALA A 43 6.38 -58.54 -0.50
C ALA A 43 7.11 -59.61 -1.36
N GLY A 44 8.42 -59.77 -1.08
CA GLY A 44 9.32 -60.85 -1.50
C GLY A 44 10.71 -60.68 -0.85
N ASP A 45 11.28 -61.76 -0.29
CA ASP A 45 12.37 -61.76 0.71
C ASP A 45 13.80 -62.14 0.20
N ASP A 46 14.75 -62.18 1.15
CA ASP A 46 15.97 -63.01 1.27
C ASP A 46 17.41 -62.45 1.00
N ASP A 47 18.35 -62.95 1.83
CA ASP A 47 19.81 -62.64 2.00
C ASP A 47 20.62 -63.99 1.88
N PRO A 48 21.90 -64.23 2.28
CA PRO A 48 23.03 -63.37 2.71
C PRO A 48 24.39 -63.65 1.99
N SER A 49 25.45 -62.84 2.24
CA SER A 49 26.80 -63.37 2.60
C SER A 49 27.97 -62.38 2.86
N SER A 50 28.31 -62.23 4.16
CA SER A 50 29.65 -62.53 4.74
C SER A 50 30.85 -61.52 4.77
N ARG A 51 31.51 -61.50 5.95
CA ARG A 51 32.93 -61.11 6.29
C ARG A 51 33.26 -59.60 6.30
N THR A 52 34.02 -59.02 7.27
CA THR A 52 34.74 -59.53 8.48
C THR A 52 34.99 -58.39 9.50
N ALA A 53 35.37 -58.72 10.75
CA ALA A 53 35.82 -57.79 11.81
C ALA A 53 37.19 -57.12 11.47
N THR A 54 37.77 -56.14 12.20
CA THR A 54 37.96 -56.03 13.67
C THR A 54 38.47 -54.62 14.10
N ASP A 55 37.92 -54.08 15.19
CA ASP A 55 38.53 -53.38 16.37
C ASP A 55 39.58 -52.23 16.29
N ALA A 56 39.69 -51.53 17.44
CA ALA A 56 40.75 -50.62 17.95
C ALA A 56 40.65 -49.07 17.73
N ARG A 57 40.25 -48.39 18.81
CA ARG A 57 40.55 -46.98 19.17
C ARG A 57 41.86 -46.91 20.01
N PRO A 58 42.37 -45.73 20.45
CA PRO A 58 42.52 -44.41 19.81
C PRO A 58 43.93 -43.79 20.02
N SER A 59 44.25 -42.63 19.41
CA SER A 59 44.74 -41.40 20.10
C SER A 59 45.47 -40.39 19.18
N ARG A 60 45.50 -39.14 19.67
CA ARG A 60 45.89 -37.87 19.02
C ARG A 60 47.32 -37.81 18.44
N CYS A 61 47.50 -37.24 17.23
CA CYS A 61 48.30 -36.01 17.03
C CYS A 61 48.04 -35.32 15.67
N ARG A 62 48.67 -34.15 15.43
CA ARG A 62 48.27 -33.10 14.45
C ARG A 62 48.95 -33.14 13.06
N ARG A 63 48.27 -32.47 12.09
CA ARG A 63 48.76 -31.87 10.80
C ARG A 63 49.16 -32.89 9.70
N SER A 64 48.57 -32.92 8.49
CA SER A 64 48.34 -31.82 7.53
C SER A 64 47.47 -32.26 6.33
N VAL A 65 46.79 -31.30 5.68
CA VAL A 65 46.33 -31.26 4.27
C VAL A 65 45.53 -32.46 3.70
N LEU A 66 44.24 -32.23 3.41
CA LEU A 66 43.70 -32.30 2.03
C LEU A 66 42.35 -31.53 1.97
N GLY A 67 41.92 -31.17 0.76
CA GLY A 67 40.83 -30.20 0.56
C GLY A 67 39.44 -30.68 0.97
N ALA A 68 38.67 -29.78 1.56
CA ALA A 68 37.21 -29.85 1.57
C ALA A 68 36.69 -28.93 0.46
N LEU A 69 35.86 -29.47 -0.44
CA LEU A 69 35.03 -28.68 -1.32
C LEU A 69 34.07 -27.88 -0.45
N GLY A 70 34.33 -26.58 -0.31
CA GLY A 70 33.35 -25.66 0.27
C GLY A 70 32.19 -25.54 -0.70
N THR A 71 31.05 -26.11 -0.35
CA THR A 71 29.78 -25.78 -1.00
C THR A 71 29.57 -24.29 -0.80
N ALA A 72 29.74 -23.50 -1.87
CA ALA A 72 29.32 -22.11 -1.86
C ALA A 72 27.81 -22.14 -1.63
N ALA A 73 27.37 -21.64 -0.47
CA ALA A 73 25.98 -21.34 -0.25
C ALA A 73 25.65 -20.16 -1.17
N VAL A 74 25.12 -20.47 -2.35
CA VAL A 74 24.44 -19.48 -3.18
C VAL A 74 23.20 -19.10 -2.39
N VAL A 75 23.30 -18.01 -1.63
CA VAL A 75 22.12 -17.29 -1.14
C VAL A 75 21.46 -16.74 -2.40
N GLY A 76 20.31 -17.32 -2.76
CA GLY A 76 19.58 -16.91 -3.94
C GLY A 76 19.01 -15.51 -3.72
N PHE A 77 19.55 -14.53 -4.45
CA PHE A 77 18.85 -13.27 -4.70
C PHE A 77 17.67 -13.58 -5.63
N ALA A 78 16.51 -13.88 -5.05
CA ALA A 78 15.22 -13.89 -5.72
C ALA A 78 14.38 -12.79 -5.04
N GLY A 79 14.11 -11.70 -5.76
CA GLY A 79 13.37 -10.54 -5.23
C GLY A 79 14.04 -9.15 -5.38
N CYS A 80 14.90 -8.94 -6.39
CA CYS A 80 15.52 -7.61 -6.66
C CYS A 80 15.61 -7.25 -8.15
N THR A 81 14.86 -7.91 -9.04
CA THR A 81 14.96 -7.75 -10.52
C THR A 81 13.63 -8.03 -11.25
N GLU A 82 12.47 -7.77 -10.62
CA GLU A 82 11.15 -8.08 -11.21
C GLU A 82 10.17 -6.89 -11.25
N VAL A 83 10.37 -5.83 -10.44
CA VAL A 83 9.76 -4.52 -10.71
C VAL A 83 10.45 -3.87 -11.92
N LEU A 84 11.77 -3.94 -11.93
CA LEU A 84 12.64 -3.53 -13.03
C LEU A 84 12.72 -4.69 -14.03
N GLY A 85 12.42 -4.46 -15.32
CA GLY A 85 12.31 -5.51 -16.34
C GLY A 85 13.61 -6.33 -16.50
N THR A 86 13.50 -7.59 -16.96
CA THR A 86 14.62 -8.56 -16.97
C THR A 86 15.87 -8.04 -17.71
N GLY A 87 16.80 -7.42 -16.97
CA GLY A 87 17.98 -6.75 -17.52
C GLY A 87 18.37 -5.45 -16.81
N VAL A 88 17.44 -4.83 -16.08
CA VAL A 88 17.66 -3.59 -15.32
C VAL A 88 18.09 -3.95 -13.89
N THR A 89 19.13 -3.27 -13.39
CA THR A 89 19.75 -3.51 -12.08
C THR A 89 19.46 -2.37 -11.10
N PRO A 90 19.67 -2.58 -9.78
CA PRO A 90 19.59 -1.51 -8.76
C PRO A 90 20.49 -0.29 -9.00
N ALA A 91 21.48 -0.38 -9.90
CA ALA A 91 22.35 0.72 -10.29
C ALA A 91 21.85 1.46 -11.54
N ASP A 92 20.94 0.87 -12.32
CA ASP A 92 20.34 1.53 -13.49
C ASP A 92 19.17 2.43 -13.05
N GLU A 93 18.39 2.01 -12.04
CA GLU A 93 17.18 2.71 -11.57
C GLU A 93 17.18 2.92 -10.03
N PRO A 94 18.08 3.76 -9.50
CA PRO A 94 18.35 3.84 -8.06
C PRO A 94 17.20 4.45 -7.24
N LEU A 95 16.41 5.39 -7.79
CA LEU A 95 15.30 6.01 -7.06
C LEU A 95 14.04 5.13 -7.07
N CYS A 96 13.82 4.37 -8.15
CA CYS A 96 12.83 3.31 -8.20
C CYS A 96 13.13 2.21 -7.15
N LEU A 97 14.39 1.80 -6.95
CA LEU A 97 14.76 0.83 -5.91
C LEU A 97 14.31 1.27 -4.50
N TRP A 98 14.52 2.54 -4.14
CA TRP A 98 14.11 3.05 -2.83
C TRP A 98 12.58 3.07 -2.67
N ASN A 99 11.85 3.37 -3.75
CA ASN A 99 10.39 3.29 -3.78
C ASN A 99 9.89 1.82 -3.69
N GLU A 100 10.54 0.87 -4.38
CA GLU A 100 10.28 -0.57 -4.24
C GLU A 100 10.49 -1.03 -2.78
N ARG A 101 11.61 -0.66 -2.15
CA ARG A 101 11.90 -0.99 -0.73
C ARG A 101 10.86 -0.42 0.22
N PHE A 102 10.44 0.83 0.01
CA PHE A 102 9.33 1.44 0.77
C PHE A 102 8.02 0.63 0.64
N ILE A 103 7.68 0.20 -0.58
CA ILE A 103 6.49 -0.62 -0.84
C ILE A 103 6.61 -1.99 -0.16
N GLN A 104 7.78 -2.62 -0.24
CA GLN A 104 8.08 -3.92 0.36
C GLN A 104 7.97 -3.90 1.90
N GLU A 105 8.35 -2.81 2.55
CA GLU A 105 8.18 -2.65 3.99
C GLU A 105 6.72 -2.35 4.38
N ILE A 106 6.05 -1.44 3.66
CA ILE A 106 4.71 -0.97 4.04
C ILE A 106 3.58 -1.96 3.75
N GLN A 107 3.72 -2.86 2.77
CA GLN A 107 2.76 -3.95 2.56
C GLN A 107 2.61 -4.88 3.78
N HIS A 108 3.64 -4.95 4.64
CA HIS A 108 3.59 -5.69 5.89
C HIS A 108 2.91 -4.91 7.02
N PHE A 109 2.86 -3.57 6.95
CA PHE A 109 2.19 -2.73 7.94
C PHE A 109 0.71 -3.11 8.13
N ARG A 110 0.29 -3.27 9.39
CA ARG A 110 -1.07 -3.67 9.77
C ARG A 110 -1.87 -2.44 10.24
N GLY A 111 -2.40 -1.70 9.28
CA GLY A 111 -3.28 -0.55 9.52
C GLY A 111 -3.94 -0.03 8.24
N GLY A 112 -4.60 1.13 8.35
CA GLY A 112 -5.17 1.88 7.23
C GLY A 112 -4.13 2.63 6.40
N ASN A 113 -4.58 3.31 5.34
CA ASN A 113 -3.71 3.89 4.31
C ASN A 113 -2.90 5.14 4.73
N PHE A 114 -3.17 5.70 5.92
CA PHE A 114 -2.44 6.84 6.46
C PHE A 114 -0.92 6.60 6.59
N ALA A 115 -0.51 5.46 7.15
CA ALA A 115 0.92 5.16 7.27
C ALA A 115 1.61 4.98 5.91
N PRO A 116 1.03 4.28 4.91
CA PRO A 116 1.52 4.31 3.54
C PRO A 116 1.72 5.70 2.97
N THR A 117 0.68 6.54 2.89
CA THR A 117 0.79 7.83 2.21
C THR A 117 1.79 8.76 2.90
N ARG A 118 1.73 8.88 4.24
CA ARG A 118 2.67 9.72 5.01
C ARG A 118 4.13 9.25 4.87
N ARG A 119 4.39 7.94 4.87
CA ARG A 119 5.77 7.42 4.78
C ARG A 119 6.34 7.54 3.36
N GLY A 120 5.50 7.40 2.33
CA GLY A 120 5.90 7.71 0.95
C GLY A 120 6.25 9.19 0.76
N ALA A 121 5.44 10.09 1.32
CA ALA A 121 5.71 11.53 1.30
C ALA A 121 7.03 11.87 2.01
N LEU A 122 7.26 11.35 3.23
CA LEU A 122 8.54 11.53 3.93
C LEU A 122 9.75 11.06 3.11
N LEU A 123 9.68 9.87 2.52
CA LEU A 123 10.78 9.33 1.71
C LEU A 123 11.06 10.23 0.50
N ASN A 124 10.06 10.45 -0.35
CA ASN A 124 10.28 11.06 -1.64
C ASN A 124 10.56 12.57 -1.54
N VAL A 125 9.94 13.27 -0.59
CA VAL A 125 10.25 14.69 -0.32
C VAL A 125 11.67 14.84 0.25
N ALA A 126 12.14 13.94 1.12
CA ALA A 126 13.51 13.98 1.61
C ALA A 126 14.54 13.76 0.48
N MET A 127 14.27 12.81 -0.43
CA MET A 127 15.13 12.61 -1.61
C MET A 127 15.15 13.84 -2.53
N PHE A 128 14.00 14.48 -2.74
CA PHE A 128 13.88 15.69 -3.53
C PHE A 128 14.62 16.88 -2.90
N ASP A 129 14.35 17.26 -1.65
CA ASP A 129 15.00 18.42 -1.02
C ASP A 129 16.53 18.22 -0.96
N ALA A 130 16.99 16.98 -0.76
CA ALA A 130 18.41 16.65 -0.76
C ALA A 130 19.06 16.85 -2.14
N ALA A 131 18.46 16.32 -3.20
CA ALA A 131 18.93 16.51 -4.57
C ALA A 131 18.85 17.99 -5.00
N ASN A 132 17.71 18.63 -4.76
CA ASN A 132 17.41 20.00 -5.13
C ASN A 132 18.36 21.00 -4.44
N GLY A 133 18.65 20.79 -3.16
CA GLY A 133 19.62 21.59 -2.41
C GLY A 133 21.02 21.57 -3.02
N VAL A 134 21.51 20.41 -3.46
CA VAL A 134 22.83 20.28 -4.13
C VAL A 134 22.86 21.03 -5.45
N VAL A 135 21.84 20.87 -6.30
CA VAL A 135 21.74 21.54 -7.61
C VAL A 135 21.64 23.07 -7.44
N ALA A 136 20.79 23.53 -6.53
CA ALA A 136 20.62 24.95 -6.22
C ALA A 136 21.91 25.57 -5.64
N ALA A 137 22.65 24.86 -4.78
CA ALA A 137 23.94 25.31 -4.25
C ALA A 137 25.09 25.28 -5.27
N ALA A 138 25.00 24.45 -6.32
CA ALA A 138 25.89 24.49 -7.48
C ALA A 138 25.64 25.75 -8.35
N GLY A 139 24.44 26.32 -8.27
CA GLY A 139 23.99 27.47 -9.06
C GLY A 139 23.36 27.07 -10.40
N ASP A 140 22.90 25.82 -10.52
CA ASP A 140 22.21 25.28 -11.69
C ASP A 140 20.67 25.47 -11.56
N ASP A 141 19.94 25.17 -12.65
CA ASP A 141 18.48 25.29 -12.71
C ASP A 141 17.82 24.30 -11.71
N HIS A 142 16.95 24.81 -10.84
CA HIS A 142 16.40 24.07 -9.70
C HIS A 142 14.95 24.49 -9.39
N PHE A 143 14.36 23.86 -8.37
CA PHE A 143 12.99 24.05 -7.95
C PHE A 143 12.91 24.69 -6.56
N GLU A 144 11.75 25.24 -6.20
CA GLU A 144 11.46 25.65 -4.82
C GLU A 144 11.59 24.44 -3.88
N PRO A 145 12.31 24.53 -2.74
CA PRO A 145 12.38 23.45 -1.76
C PRO A 145 11.04 23.25 -1.06
N TYR A 146 10.77 22.04 -0.56
CA TYR A 146 9.61 21.79 0.31
C TYR A 146 9.85 22.33 1.73
N LEU A 147 11.04 22.10 2.30
CA LEU A 147 11.37 22.48 3.67
C LEU A 147 12.81 23.01 3.82
N VAL A 148 13.80 22.32 3.26
CA VAL A 148 15.21 22.60 3.57
C VAL A 148 15.81 23.57 2.54
N GLU A 149 16.17 24.76 3.01
CA GLU A 149 16.77 25.83 2.21
C GLU A 149 18.16 25.42 1.65
N PRO A 150 18.43 25.61 0.34
CA PRO A 150 19.69 25.21 -0.29
C PRO A 150 20.98 25.85 0.24
N ALA A 151 20.88 26.92 1.04
CA ALA A 151 22.03 27.75 1.42
C ALA A 151 23.11 27.03 2.25
N GLU A 152 22.79 25.87 2.83
CA GLU A 152 23.74 25.04 3.60
C GLU A 152 24.21 23.78 2.84
N ALA A 153 23.70 23.54 1.63
CA ALA A 153 23.99 22.34 0.85
C ALA A 153 25.40 22.35 0.20
N PRO A 154 26.04 21.18 0.01
CA PRO A 154 27.32 21.07 -0.68
C PRO A 154 27.10 21.15 -2.21
N GLY A 155 27.30 22.33 -2.79
CA GLY A 155 27.19 22.54 -4.25
C GLY A 155 28.25 21.81 -5.10
N ASP A 156 29.24 21.17 -4.49
CA ASP A 156 30.16 20.22 -5.14
C ASP A 156 29.84 18.75 -4.82
N GLY A 157 28.77 18.48 -4.06
CA GLY A 157 28.30 17.14 -3.70
C GLY A 157 27.68 16.39 -4.88
N SER A 158 27.60 15.06 -4.77
CA SER A 158 26.89 14.24 -5.75
C SER A 158 25.37 14.29 -5.50
N ILE A 159 24.61 14.67 -6.53
CA ILE A 159 23.14 14.81 -6.49
C ILE A 159 22.48 13.47 -6.11
N LEU A 160 22.89 12.37 -6.77
CA LEU A 160 22.36 11.04 -6.45
C LEU A 160 22.75 10.60 -5.04
N ALA A 161 23.99 10.86 -4.61
CA ALA A 161 24.41 10.53 -3.25
C ALA A 161 23.60 11.26 -2.18
N ALA A 162 23.17 12.49 -2.45
CA ALA A 162 22.26 13.24 -1.60
C ALA A 162 20.86 12.59 -1.55
N ALA A 163 20.26 12.29 -2.70
CA ALA A 163 18.96 11.60 -2.76
C ALA A 163 18.99 10.26 -2.00
N VAL A 164 19.93 9.36 -2.32
CA VAL A 164 19.98 8.01 -1.70
C VAL A 164 20.45 8.05 -0.24
N GLY A 165 21.23 9.07 0.14
CA GLY A 165 21.55 9.34 1.54
C GLY A 165 20.32 9.71 2.37
N ALA A 166 19.43 10.54 1.81
CA ALA A 166 18.15 10.89 2.42
C ALA A 166 17.17 9.71 2.46
N ALA A 167 17.17 8.89 1.41
CA ALA A 167 16.37 7.67 1.33
C ALA A 167 16.75 6.67 2.43
N HIS A 168 18.04 6.39 2.58
CA HIS A 168 18.56 5.47 3.60
C HIS A 168 18.21 5.93 5.01
N GLU A 169 18.40 7.21 5.33
CA GLU A 169 18.07 7.75 6.66
C GLU A 169 16.58 7.63 6.96
N THR A 170 15.74 8.08 6.02
CA THR A 170 14.28 8.01 6.14
C THR A 170 13.78 6.58 6.32
N MET A 171 14.30 5.63 5.54
CA MET A 171 13.96 4.21 5.66
C MET A 171 14.45 3.61 6.98
N THR A 172 15.67 3.94 7.41
CA THR A 172 16.24 3.45 8.68
C THR A 172 15.41 3.91 9.88
N GLU A 173 15.04 5.19 9.95
CA GLU A 173 14.24 5.73 11.06
C GLU A 173 12.77 5.23 11.05
N LEU A 174 12.15 5.09 9.87
CA LEU A 174 10.74 4.65 9.77
C LEU A 174 10.51 3.15 10.01
N TYR A 175 11.52 2.31 9.81
CA TYR A 175 11.39 0.85 9.81
C TYR A 175 12.40 0.13 10.73
N GLY A 176 13.51 0.76 11.11
CA GLY A 176 14.55 0.15 11.95
C GLY A 176 15.33 -0.99 11.28
N GLY A 177 15.32 -1.03 9.94
CA GLY A 177 15.98 -2.06 9.11
C GLY A 177 17.43 -1.70 8.74
N GLU A 178 18.17 -2.70 8.24
CA GLU A 178 19.55 -2.53 7.75
C GLU A 178 19.56 -2.28 6.23
N PHE A 179 19.32 -1.04 5.79
CA PHE A 179 19.31 -0.65 4.37
C PHE A 179 20.71 -0.35 3.78
N GLY A 180 21.77 -0.78 4.48
CA GLY A 180 23.16 -0.47 4.11
C GLY A 180 23.59 -1.05 2.76
N ASP A 181 23.10 -2.25 2.40
CA ASP A 181 23.43 -2.89 1.12
C ASP A 181 22.73 -2.18 -0.06
N ASP A 182 21.46 -1.75 0.10
CA ASP A 182 20.74 -0.94 -0.91
C ASP A 182 21.40 0.43 -1.11
N LEU A 183 21.87 1.06 -0.02
CA LEU A 183 22.66 2.28 -0.09
C LEU A 183 23.99 2.07 -0.82
N GLN A 184 24.74 1.00 -0.55
CA GLN A 184 25.98 0.74 -1.29
C GLN A 184 25.73 0.42 -2.77
N ALA A 185 24.63 -0.28 -3.09
CA ALA A 185 24.24 -0.57 -4.47
C ALA A 185 23.90 0.72 -5.24
N THR A 186 23.11 1.62 -4.65
CA THR A 186 22.67 2.86 -5.31
C THR A 186 23.76 3.94 -5.35
N LEU A 187 24.63 4.04 -4.33
CA LEU A 187 25.82 4.90 -4.39
C LEU A 187 26.82 4.49 -5.48
N ALA A 188 26.82 3.23 -5.93
CA ALA A 188 27.68 2.78 -7.02
C ALA A 188 27.29 3.37 -8.39
N ALA A 189 26.06 3.89 -8.52
CA ALA A 189 25.56 4.60 -9.70
C ALA A 189 25.83 6.12 -9.67
N ALA A 190 26.43 6.65 -8.59
CA ALA A 190 26.66 8.08 -8.44
C ALA A 190 27.76 8.59 -9.40
N GLU A 191 27.34 9.26 -10.48
CA GLU A 191 28.25 9.95 -11.39
C GLU A 191 28.46 11.41 -10.97
N GLY A 192 29.73 11.80 -10.77
CA GLY A 192 30.11 13.18 -10.45
C GLY A 192 29.82 13.62 -9.01
N GLY A 193 30.44 14.75 -8.62
CA GLY A 193 30.36 15.33 -7.28
C GLY A 193 31.12 14.58 -6.19
N ASP A 194 31.21 15.17 -5.00
CA ASP A 194 31.67 14.51 -3.77
C ASP A 194 30.52 13.66 -3.20
N VAL A 195 30.69 12.34 -3.32
CA VAL A 195 29.75 11.32 -2.84
C VAL A 195 29.60 11.36 -1.31
N ASP A 196 30.70 11.55 -0.58
CA ASP A 196 30.68 11.62 0.89
C ASP A 196 29.97 12.91 1.36
N ALA A 197 30.12 14.02 0.63
CA ALA A 197 29.43 15.27 0.93
C ALA A 197 27.93 15.18 0.63
N GLY A 198 27.55 14.71 -0.57
CA GLY A 198 26.15 14.50 -0.93
C GLY A 198 25.45 13.59 0.07
N GLN A 199 26.04 12.42 0.38
CA GLN A 199 25.45 11.47 1.32
C GLN A 199 25.32 12.03 2.76
N ARG A 200 26.23 12.90 3.22
CA ARG A 200 26.06 13.59 4.53
C ARG A 200 24.86 14.52 4.50
N TRP A 201 24.79 15.39 3.49
CA TRP A 201 23.71 16.35 3.30
C TRP A 201 22.33 15.66 3.21
N GLY A 202 22.24 14.57 2.44
CA GLY A 202 20.99 13.80 2.32
C GLY A 202 20.44 13.32 3.66
N ARG A 203 21.29 12.80 4.55
CA ARG A 203 20.86 12.40 5.89
C ARG A 203 20.39 13.60 6.72
N GLU A 204 21.11 14.71 6.66
CA GLU A 204 20.76 15.95 7.38
C GLU A 204 19.39 16.50 6.94
N VAL A 205 19.09 16.48 5.63
CA VAL A 205 17.76 16.82 5.08
C VAL A 205 16.68 15.86 5.57
N ALA A 206 16.93 14.55 5.50
CA ALA A 206 15.97 13.54 5.97
C ALA A 206 15.67 13.67 7.47
N THR A 207 16.68 13.89 8.31
CA THR A 207 16.48 14.17 9.75
C THR A 207 15.62 15.41 9.94
N ALA A 208 15.91 16.51 9.25
CA ALA A 208 15.14 17.75 9.36
C ALA A 208 13.66 17.58 8.95
N LEU A 209 13.37 16.82 7.88
CA LEU A 209 12.00 16.55 7.46
C LEU A 209 11.27 15.62 8.43
N LEU A 210 11.93 14.59 8.95
CA LEU A 210 11.37 13.69 9.97
C LEU A 210 11.01 14.45 11.24
N GLU A 211 11.89 15.33 11.73
CA GLU A 211 11.64 16.20 12.89
C GLU A 211 10.52 17.21 12.63
N HIS A 212 10.48 17.82 11.43
CA HIS A 212 9.43 18.78 11.06
C HIS A 212 8.03 18.14 11.01
N ARG A 213 7.95 16.86 10.65
CA ARG A 213 6.69 16.09 10.55
C ARG A 213 6.46 15.13 11.73
N ASP A 214 7.13 15.29 12.87
CA ASP A 214 6.95 14.46 14.10
C ASP A 214 5.63 14.78 14.84
N ASP A 215 4.51 14.67 14.12
CA ASP A 215 3.17 14.92 14.60
C ASP A 215 2.56 13.68 15.29
N GLU A 216 2.03 13.86 16.51
CA GLU A 216 1.21 12.84 17.18
C GLU A 216 -0.23 12.86 16.64
N TYR A 217 -0.61 11.87 15.83
CA TYR A 217 -1.98 11.74 15.33
C TYR A 217 -2.79 10.68 16.09
N ALA A 218 -3.58 11.13 17.06
CA ALA A 218 -4.67 10.37 17.63
C ALA A 218 -6.01 10.99 17.22
N ALA A 219 -7.02 10.16 16.96
CA ALA A 219 -8.40 10.59 16.81
C ALA A 219 -9.31 9.70 17.66
N ASP A 220 -10.32 10.32 18.24
CA ASP A 220 -11.40 9.63 18.94
C ASP A 220 -12.18 8.72 17.98
N ILE A 221 -12.86 7.71 18.54
CA ILE A 221 -13.77 6.88 17.76
C ILE A 221 -14.91 7.76 17.25
N TYR A 222 -15.04 7.82 15.93
CA TYR A 222 -16.10 8.55 15.24
C TYR A 222 -17.39 7.72 15.20
N ILE A 223 -18.45 8.33 15.70
CA ILE A 223 -19.84 7.83 15.62
C ILE A 223 -20.57 8.76 14.64
N PRO A 224 -20.96 8.28 13.45
CA PRO A 224 -21.39 9.16 12.36
C PRO A 224 -22.67 9.97 12.62
N CYS A 225 -23.63 9.41 13.39
CA CYS A 225 -24.91 10.05 13.65
C CYS A 225 -25.38 9.79 15.08
N GLU A 226 -26.21 10.70 15.64
CA GLU A 226 -26.80 10.55 16.97
C GLU A 226 -27.75 9.34 17.07
N GLU A 227 -28.47 9.02 15.99
CA GLU A 227 -29.27 7.80 15.85
C GLU A 227 -28.58 6.83 14.87
N PRO A 228 -27.85 5.80 15.33
CA PRO A 228 -27.12 4.87 14.46
C PRO A 228 -28.00 4.03 13.52
N THR A 229 -29.34 4.10 13.64
CA THR A 229 -30.30 3.41 12.77
C THR A 229 -30.93 4.33 11.72
N GLN A 230 -30.53 5.59 11.65
CA GLN A 230 -31.01 6.52 10.63
C GLN A 230 -30.63 6.03 9.21
N PRO A 231 -31.51 6.14 8.21
CA PRO A 231 -31.16 5.95 6.80
C PRO A 231 -30.01 6.87 6.38
N GLY A 232 -29.16 6.41 5.48
CA GLY A 232 -27.94 7.14 5.08
C GLY A 232 -26.77 7.05 6.07
N CYS A 233 -26.99 6.67 7.33
CA CYS A 233 -25.94 6.66 8.35
C CYS A 233 -25.03 5.41 8.32
N PHE A 234 -23.71 5.59 8.36
CA PHE A 234 -22.76 4.49 8.53
C PHE A 234 -22.86 3.85 9.93
N ARG A 235 -22.78 2.51 9.98
CA ARG A 235 -23.25 1.69 11.11
C ARG A 235 -22.15 1.13 12.02
N ARG A 236 -20.91 1.59 11.88
CA ARG A 236 -19.76 1.08 12.63
C ARG A 236 -18.89 2.21 13.16
N ASP A 237 -18.30 1.96 14.33
CA ASP A 237 -17.18 2.71 14.86
C ASP A 237 -16.05 2.79 13.83
N TRP A 238 -15.56 4.00 13.56
CA TRP A 238 -14.41 4.23 12.68
C TRP A 238 -13.40 5.13 13.39
N ASN A 239 -12.11 4.93 13.14
CA ASN A 239 -11.06 5.82 13.64
C ASN A 239 -10.58 6.72 12.48
N PRO A 240 -10.89 8.03 12.51
CA PRO A 240 -10.66 8.95 11.41
C PRO A 240 -9.27 9.64 11.49
N VAL A 241 -8.22 8.97 12.01
CA VAL A 241 -6.87 9.57 12.17
C VAL A 241 -6.45 10.38 10.94
N HIS A 242 -6.64 9.82 9.74
CA HIS A 242 -6.25 10.43 8.48
C HIS A 242 -6.97 11.76 8.17
N ALA A 243 -8.22 11.93 8.63
CA ALA A 243 -8.98 13.19 8.55
C ALA A 243 -8.51 14.23 9.58
N ARG A 244 -7.67 13.84 10.54
CA ARG A 244 -7.18 14.71 11.62
C ARG A 244 -5.75 15.20 11.42
N VAL A 245 -5.03 14.64 10.46
CA VAL A 245 -3.67 14.99 10.04
C VAL A 245 -3.63 16.40 9.41
N GLU A 246 -2.50 17.09 9.58
CA GLU A 246 -2.24 18.36 8.92
C GLU A 246 -1.81 18.13 7.47
N PRO A 247 -2.37 18.83 6.47
CA PRO A 247 -2.01 18.64 5.06
C PRO A 247 -0.52 18.86 4.74
N TRP A 248 -0.14 18.43 3.55
CA TRP A 248 1.19 18.62 2.98
C TRP A 248 1.31 19.89 2.15
N VAL A 249 0.30 20.19 1.34
CA VAL A 249 0.26 21.36 0.42
C VAL A 249 -1.12 22.02 0.38
N MET A 250 -2.21 21.32 0.72
CA MET A 250 -3.53 21.95 0.86
C MET A 250 -3.55 22.97 2.01
N ASP A 251 -4.27 24.09 1.84
CA ASP A 251 -4.50 25.11 2.87
C ASP A 251 -5.39 24.59 4.02
N SER A 252 -6.29 23.67 3.72
CA SER A 252 -7.14 22.99 4.71
C SER A 252 -7.52 21.59 4.26
N ARG A 253 -7.86 20.73 5.22
CA ARG A 253 -8.27 19.33 4.98
C ARG A 253 -9.53 19.21 4.11
N ASP A 254 -10.37 20.24 4.13
CA ASP A 254 -11.65 20.32 3.44
C ASP A 254 -11.66 21.24 2.21
N GLN A 255 -10.49 21.75 1.80
CA GLN A 255 -10.33 22.62 0.63
C GLN A 255 -10.95 22.04 -0.65
N PHE A 256 -10.89 20.71 -0.79
CA PHE A 256 -11.43 19.94 -1.91
C PHE A 256 -12.55 18.98 -1.51
N ARG A 257 -13.31 19.28 -0.44
CA ARG A 257 -14.51 18.50 -0.10
C ARG A 257 -15.59 18.73 -1.19
N PRO A 258 -16.13 17.67 -1.84
CA PRO A 258 -17.30 17.81 -2.73
C PRO A 258 -18.56 18.24 -1.98
N ASP A 259 -19.67 18.50 -2.67
CA ASP A 259 -20.91 18.98 -2.04
C ASP A 259 -21.56 17.92 -1.11
N GLY A 260 -21.47 16.63 -1.46
CA GLY A 260 -21.98 15.52 -0.65
C GLY A 260 -22.61 14.40 -1.48
N PRO A 261 -22.94 13.25 -0.85
CA PRO A 261 -23.56 12.12 -1.55
C PRO A 261 -24.96 12.50 -2.09
N PRO A 262 -25.42 11.85 -3.18
CA PRO A 262 -26.78 12.01 -3.66
C PRO A 262 -27.83 11.84 -2.55
N ALA A 263 -28.84 12.71 -2.54
CA ALA A 263 -29.93 12.61 -1.59
C ALA A 263 -30.69 11.29 -1.77
N LEU A 264 -31.04 10.61 -0.67
CA LEU A 264 -31.64 9.26 -0.72
C LEU A 264 -32.92 9.20 -1.57
N GLU A 265 -33.75 10.24 -1.56
CA GLU A 265 -34.99 10.32 -2.35
C GLU A 265 -34.76 10.68 -3.85
N SER A 266 -33.51 10.78 -4.31
CA SER A 266 -33.17 11.22 -5.69
C SER A 266 -33.04 10.08 -6.70
N GLU A 267 -33.23 10.41 -7.98
CA GLU A 267 -32.98 9.53 -9.12
C GLU A 267 -31.50 9.10 -9.17
N ALA A 268 -30.56 10.02 -8.97
CA ALA A 268 -29.12 9.72 -8.95
C ALA A 268 -28.73 8.71 -7.84
N TYR A 269 -29.37 8.77 -6.66
CA TYR A 269 -29.17 7.74 -5.64
C TYR A 269 -29.74 6.38 -6.06
N ALA A 270 -30.89 6.35 -6.74
CA ALA A 270 -31.48 5.11 -7.24
C ALA A 270 -30.62 4.48 -8.34
N ASP A 271 -30.06 5.28 -9.25
CA ASP A 271 -29.14 4.81 -10.30
C ASP A 271 -27.87 4.20 -9.69
N ASP A 272 -27.20 4.93 -8.77
CA ASP A 272 -26.06 4.44 -7.99
C ASP A 272 -26.39 3.13 -7.24
N TRP A 273 -27.58 3.05 -6.66
CA TRP A 273 -28.06 1.88 -5.92
C TRP A 273 -28.25 0.67 -6.84
N TRP A 274 -28.88 0.86 -8.00
CA TRP A 274 -29.13 -0.22 -8.96
C TRP A 274 -27.86 -0.75 -9.60
N GLU A 275 -26.91 0.12 -9.96
CA GLU A 275 -25.63 -0.33 -10.51
C GLU A 275 -24.89 -1.23 -9.51
N VAL A 276 -24.81 -0.82 -8.24
CA VAL A 276 -24.15 -1.63 -7.20
C VAL A 276 -24.99 -2.87 -6.84
N TYR A 277 -26.32 -2.79 -6.89
CA TYR A 277 -27.18 -3.94 -6.66
C TYR A 277 -26.94 -5.05 -7.69
N GLU A 278 -26.85 -4.69 -8.98
CA GLU A 278 -26.63 -5.64 -10.08
C GLU A 278 -25.17 -6.15 -10.15
N LEU A 279 -24.18 -5.24 -10.09
CA LEU A 279 -22.77 -5.58 -10.33
C LEU A 279 -22.04 -6.01 -9.04
N GLY A 280 -22.50 -5.52 -7.89
CA GLY A 280 -21.89 -5.71 -6.58
C GLY A 280 -22.35 -6.95 -5.80
N ASN A 281 -23.36 -7.69 -6.25
CA ASN A 281 -23.86 -8.88 -5.57
C ASN A 281 -22.97 -10.13 -5.76
N ASP A 282 -22.66 -10.83 -4.68
CA ASP A 282 -21.93 -12.10 -4.63
C ASP A 282 -22.86 -13.29 -4.88
N ALA A 283 -23.37 -13.34 -6.12
CA ALA A 283 -24.25 -14.38 -6.64
C ALA A 283 -23.49 -15.35 -7.58
N ASP A 284 -24.02 -16.58 -7.71
CA ASP A 284 -23.44 -17.67 -8.52
C ASP A 284 -23.26 -17.32 -10.02
N ASP A 285 -23.98 -16.32 -10.52
CA ASP A 285 -23.99 -15.87 -11.92
C ASP A 285 -23.16 -14.59 -12.19
N ARG A 286 -22.44 -14.07 -11.18
CA ARG A 286 -21.48 -12.97 -11.37
C ARG A 286 -20.42 -13.33 -12.44
N PRO A 287 -20.10 -12.42 -13.38
CA PRO A 287 -18.95 -12.57 -14.27
C PRO A 287 -17.63 -12.67 -13.51
N GLN A 288 -16.80 -13.67 -13.85
CA GLN A 288 -15.48 -13.86 -13.22
C GLN A 288 -14.58 -12.62 -13.34
N GLU A 289 -14.63 -11.90 -14.46
CA GLU A 289 -13.86 -10.67 -14.65
C GLU A 289 -14.14 -9.61 -13.57
N HIS A 290 -15.39 -9.50 -13.09
CA HIS A 290 -15.73 -8.57 -12.01
C HIS A 290 -15.06 -8.99 -10.70
N VAL A 291 -14.92 -10.30 -10.45
CA VAL A 291 -14.18 -10.83 -9.29
C VAL A 291 -12.69 -10.51 -9.42
N ASP A 292 -12.13 -10.69 -10.61
CA ASP A 292 -10.69 -10.55 -10.86
C ASP A 292 -10.26 -9.07 -10.79
N VAL A 293 -11.00 -8.15 -11.43
CA VAL A 293 -10.82 -6.69 -11.30
C VAL A 293 -10.98 -6.23 -9.85
N ALA A 294 -12.05 -6.68 -9.16
CA ALA A 294 -12.30 -6.34 -7.76
C ALA A 294 -11.20 -6.87 -6.82
N ALA A 295 -10.59 -8.02 -7.12
CA ALA A 295 -9.51 -8.59 -6.33
C ALA A 295 -8.16 -7.91 -6.61
N PHE A 296 -7.87 -7.56 -7.87
CA PHE A 296 -6.65 -6.88 -8.31
C PHE A 296 -6.51 -5.51 -7.62
N TRP A 297 -7.43 -4.57 -7.87
CA TRP A 297 -7.37 -3.21 -7.31
C TRP A 297 -7.63 -3.12 -5.80
N ARG A 298 -8.16 -4.19 -5.20
CA ARG A 298 -8.22 -4.33 -3.74
C ARG A 298 -6.86 -4.70 -3.15
N GLY A 299 -6.14 -5.62 -3.80
CA GLY A 299 -4.94 -6.28 -3.28
C GLY A 299 -5.20 -7.19 -2.08
N ALA A 300 -4.53 -8.34 -2.04
CA ALA A 300 -4.45 -9.21 -0.87
C ALA A 300 -3.32 -8.75 0.09
N ALA A 301 -3.09 -9.53 1.15
CA ALA A 301 -2.03 -9.23 2.11
C ALA A 301 -0.64 -9.49 1.49
N GLY A 302 0.23 -8.47 1.51
CA GLY A 302 1.55 -8.54 0.86
C GLY A 302 1.54 -8.11 -0.61
N SER A 303 0.65 -7.18 -0.96
CA SER A 303 0.67 -6.41 -2.19
C SER A 303 0.77 -4.92 -1.88
N PRO A 304 1.12 -4.06 -2.86
CA PRO A 304 1.05 -2.62 -2.71
C PRO A 304 -0.31 -2.19 -2.16
N ARG A 305 -0.30 -1.23 -1.23
CA ARG A 305 -1.55 -0.61 -0.76
C ARG A 305 -2.13 0.28 -1.87
N PRO A 306 -3.45 0.52 -1.94
CA PRO A 306 -4.06 1.29 -3.03
C PRO A 306 -3.39 2.61 -3.44
N PRO A 307 -2.95 3.52 -2.54
CA PRO A 307 -2.19 4.70 -2.96
C PRO A 307 -0.87 4.35 -3.64
N ASN A 308 -0.20 3.30 -3.16
CA ASN A 308 1.11 2.88 -3.66
C ASN A 308 1.02 2.12 -4.99
N MET A 309 -0.16 1.69 -5.46
CA MET A 309 -0.32 1.17 -6.82
C MET A 309 0.05 2.25 -7.84
N TRP A 310 -0.29 3.52 -7.59
CA TRP A 310 0.11 4.65 -8.42
C TRP A 310 1.62 4.89 -8.40
N ASN A 311 2.29 4.62 -7.28
CA ASN A 311 3.76 4.63 -7.21
C ASN A 311 4.39 3.48 -8.03
N VAL A 312 3.80 2.28 -8.04
CA VAL A 312 4.23 1.18 -8.93
C VAL A 312 4.03 1.55 -10.40
N ILE A 313 2.88 2.15 -10.76
CA ILE A 313 2.62 2.65 -12.11
C ILE A 313 3.67 3.70 -12.52
N THR A 314 3.99 4.66 -11.65
CA THR A 314 5.07 5.64 -11.89
C THR A 314 6.42 4.96 -12.13
N GLN A 315 6.79 3.95 -11.34
CA GLN A 315 8.01 3.17 -11.56
C GLN A 315 8.01 2.43 -12.92
N LYS A 316 6.84 1.98 -13.42
CA LYS A 316 6.74 1.35 -14.75
C LYS A 316 6.92 2.35 -15.89
N ILE A 317 6.45 3.58 -15.71
CA ILE A 317 6.51 4.63 -16.74
C ILE A 317 7.89 5.29 -16.76
N VAL A 318 8.44 5.67 -15.60
CA VAL A 318 9.63 6.53 -15.52
C VAL A 318 10.91 5.89 -16.08
N VAL A 319 11.01 4.55 -16.05
CA VAL A 319 12.11 3.78 -16.68
C VAL A 319 12.13 3.94 -18.22
N GLY A 320 11.02 4.35 -18.83
CA GLY A 320 10.94 4.72 -20.24
C GLY A 320 11.31 6.18 -20.54
N GLU A 321 11.36 7.03 -19.51
CA GLU A 321 11.59 8.47 -19.61
C GLU A 321 13.08 8.83 -19.45
N SER A 322 13.48 9.98 -19.98
CA SER A 322 14.88 10.46 -19.90
C SER A 322 15.04 11.59 -18.88
N LEU A 323 14.54 11.37 -17.65
CA LEU A 323 14.63 12.33 -16.56
C LEU A 323 16.05 12.40 -15.96
N SER A 324 16.43 13.58 -15.48
CA SER A 324 17.55 13.70 -14.54
C SER A 324 17.16 13.22 -13.14
N VAL A 325 18.16 12.91 -12.31
CA VAL A 325 17.96 12.52 -10.88
C VAL A 325 17.09 13.53 -10.12
N LEU A 326 17.22 14.83 -10.41
CA LEU A 326 16.41 15.87 -9.76
C LEU A 326 14.94 15.83 -10.24
N GLU A 327 14.72 15.63 -11.55
CA GLU A 327 13.37 15.55 -12.13
C GLU A 327 12.63 14.27 -11.69
N GLU A 328 13.32 13.13 -11.61
CA GLU A 328 12.75 11.88 -11.08
C GLU A 328 12.44 12.00 -9.58
N CYS A 329 13.36 12.54 -8.77
CA CYS A 329 13.09 12.88 -7.37
C CYS A 329 11.84 13.77 -7.23
N ARG A 330 11.72 14.81 -8.08
CA ARG A 330 10.59 15.73 -8.09
C ARG A 330 9.28 15.03 -8.44
N LEU A 331 9.27 14.16 -9.45
CA LEU A 331 8.10 13.37 -9.84
C LEU A 331 7.58 12.53 -8.67
N PHE A 332 8.45 11.74 -8.04
CA PHE A 332 8.05 10.91 -6.89
C PHE A 332 7.65 11.74 -5.67
N ALA A 333 8.26 12.91 -5.45
CA ALA A 333 7.88 13.82 -4.37
C ALA A 333 6.48 14.41 -4.58
N LEU A 334 6.20 14.99 -5.76
CA LEU A 334 4.89 15.52 -6.13
C LEU A 334 3.79 14.44 -6.03
N LEU A 335 4.06 13.24 -6.55
CA LEU A 335 3.14 12.12 -6.47
C LEU A 335 2.83 11.77 -5.00
N SER A 336 3.86 11.71 -4.16
CA SER A 336 3.69 11.31 -2.76
C SER A 336 2.99 12.38 -1.92
N LEU A 337 3.22 13.66 -2.21
CA LEU A 337 2.45 14.78 -1.66
C LEU A 337 0.98 14.66 -2.06
N ALA A 338 0.69 14.38 -3.34
CA ALA A 338 -0.69 14.27 -3.84
C ALA A 338 -1.43 13.06 -3.29
N LEU A 339 -0.77 11.91 -3.19
CA LEU A 339 -1.33 10.72 -2.53
C LEU A 339 -1.55 10.96 -1.02
N ALA A 340 -0.72 11.75 -0.34
CA ALA A 340 -0.94 12.12 1.05
C ALA A 340 -2.16 13.02 1.23
N ASP A 341 -2.25 14.11 0.46
CA ASP A 341 -3.34 15.07 0.59
C ASP A 341 -4.68 14.55 0.08
N ALA A 342 -4.71 13.74 -1.00
CA ALA A 342 -5.91 13.00 -1.40
C ALA A 342 -6.38 12.01 -0.33
N GLY A 343 -5.44 11.41 0.40
CA GLY A 343 -5.72 10.55 1.55
C GLY A 343 -6.38 11.30 2.70
N ILE A 344 -5.90 12.51 3.00
CA ILE A 344 -6.44 13.40 4.02
C ILE A 344 -7.83 13.89 3.60
N ALA A 345 -7.99 14.51 2.42
CA ALA A 345 -9.25 15.08 1.93
C ALA A 345 -10.36 14.02 1.76
N GLY A 346 -10.02 12.85 1.18
CA GLY A 346 -10.98 11.76 1.04
C GLY A 346 -11.31 11.04 2.36
N SER A 347 -10.52 11.25 3.42
CA SER A 347 -10.87 10.83 4.78
C SER A 347 -11.67 11.91 5.52
N GLU A 348 -11.39 13.18 5.24
CA GLU A 348 -12.13 14.33 5.74
C GLU A 348 -13.60 14.27 5.27
N ALA A 349 -13.84 14.09 3.97
CA ALA A 349 -15.19 13.93 3.43
C ALA A 349 -15.95 12.76 4.10
N LYS A 350 -15.28 11.62 4.34
CA LYS A 350 -15.87 10.48 5.09
C LYS A 350 -16.28 10.82 6.51
N HIS A 351 -15.53 11.71 7.17
CA HIS A 351 -15.83 12.19 8.51
C HIS A 351 -16.95 13.24 8.52
N GLU A 352 -17.07 14.07 7.48
CA GLU A 352 -18.17 15.02 7.37
C GLU A 352 -19.49 14.31 7.05
N TYR A 353 -19.53 13.47 6.01
CA TYR A 353 -20.78 12.92 5.50
C TYR A 353 -21.28 11.66 6.23
N GLY A 354 -20.38 10.87 6.82
CA GLY A 354 -20.77 9.69 7.59
C GLY A 354 -21.57 8.63 6.81
N PHE A 355 -21.54 8.66 5.48
CA PHE A 355 -22.51 7.98 4.62
C PHE A 355 -22.41 6.45 4.64
N TRP A 356 -23.55 5.77 4.54
CA TRP A 356 -23.66 4.32 4.62
C TRP A 356 -23.09 3.57 3.42
N ARG A 357 -22.64 2.33 3.66
CA ARG A 357 -22.12 1.43 2.61
C ARG A 357 -23.26 0.71 1.88
N PRO A 358 -23.08 0.32 0.60
CA PRO A 358 -24.12 -0.33 -0.21
C PRO A 358 -24.85 -1.51 0.46
N ARG A 359 -24.13 -2.38 1.18
CA ARG A 359 -24.79 -3.48 1.94
C ARG A 359 -25.84 -2.99 2.94
N THR A 360 -25.63 -1.87 3.61
CA THR A 360 -26.62 -1.33 4.57
C THR A 360 -27.78 -0.69 3.81
N ALA A 361 -27.48 0.09 2.78
CA ALA A 361 -28.46 0.72 1.91
C ALA A 361 -29.41 -0.31 1.28
N ILE A 362 -28.88 -1.37 0.67
CA ILE A 362 -29.65 -2.44 0.03
C ILE A 362 -30.45 -3.26 1.07
N HIS A 363 -29.91 -3.48 2.28
CA HIS A 363 -30.61 -4.21 3.35
C HIS A 363 -31.73 -3.39 4.01
N GLU A 364 -31.70 -2.05 3.89
CA GLU A 364 -32.61 -1.12 4.58
C GLU A 364 -33.29 -0.12 3.62
N ALA A 365 -33.34 -0.43 2.32
CA ALA A 365 -33.99 0.41 1.30
C ALA A 365 -35.51 0.59 1.56
N ASP A 366 -36.13 -0.22 2.42
CA ASP A 366 -37.49 0.01 2.94
C ASP A 366 -37.63 1.30 3.78
N ARG A 367 -36.51 2.00 4.05
CA ARG A 367 -36.42 3.17 4.93
C ARG A 367 -35.74 4.37 4.31
N ASP A 368 -35.14 4.27 3.13
CA ASP A 368 -34.38 5.37 2.52
C ASP A 368 -35.29 6.51 1.99
N GLY A 369 -36.58 6.22 1.77
CA GLY A 369 -37.58 7.16 1.29
C GLY A 369 -37.77 7.13 -0.23
N ASN A 370 -36.98 6.32 -0.95
CA ASN A 370 -37.00 6.22 -2.40
C ASN A 370 -37.98 5.14 -2.87
N PRO A 371 -38.91 5.44 -3.79
CA PRO A 371 -39.83 4.43 -4.33
C PRO A 371 -39.19 3.49 -5.37
N GLU A 372 -38.01 3.83 -5.89
CA GLU A 372 -37.32 3.08 -6.97
C GLU A 372 -36.26 2.09 -6.44
N THR A 373 -35.99 2.06 -5.13
CA THR A 373 -35.12 1.07 -4.46
C THR A 373 -35.96 0.00 -3.74
N HIS A 374 -35.39 -1.18 -3.46
CA HIS A 374 -36.08 -2.25 -2.74
C HIS A 374 -35.19 -2.99 -1.75
N ALA A 375 -35.71 -3.29 -0.55
CA ALA A 375 -34.93 -3.98 0.47
C ALA A 375 -34.66 -5.45 0.11
N ASP A 376 -33.37 -5.84 0.06
CA ASP A 376 -32.92 -7.22 -0.11
C ASP A 376 -31.91 -7.60 0.98
N GLY A 377 -32.39 -8.29 2.02
CA GLY A 377 -31.54 -8.80 3.11
C GLY A 377 -30.65 -10.01 2.74
N THR A 378 -30.76 -10.55 1.52
CA THR A 378 -29.96 -11.66 1.00
C THR A 378 -28.75 -11.19 0.19
N TRP A 379 -28.81 -9.99 -0.39
CA TRP A 379 -27.70 -9.37 -1.11
C TRP A 379 -26.42 -9.30 -0.27
N ALA A 380 -25.27 -9.61 -0.88
CA ALA A 380 -23.98 -9.59 -0.19
C ALA A 380 -22.85 -9.11 -1.11
N PRO A 381 -21.91 -8.27 -0.64
CA PRO A 381 -20.74 -7.87 -1.42
C PRO A 381 -19.53 -8.77 -1.14
N LEU A 382 -18.59 -8.82 -2.09
CA LEU A 382 -17.28 -9.48 -1.92
C LEU A 382 -16.50 -8.93 -0.71
N SER A 383 -16.66 -7.64 -0.39
CA SER A 383 -16.01 -7.06 0.79
C SER A 383 -16.76 -5.87 1.36
N VAL A 384 -17.24 -5.97 2.61
CA VAL A 384 -17.92 -4.86 3.31
C VAL A 384 -16.92 -3.81 3.77
N GLY A 385 -17.09 -2.56 3.32
CA GLY A 385 -16.25 -1.42 3.72
C GLY A 385 -16.16 -1.19 5.23
N GLY A 386 -14.97 -0.79 5.71
CA GLY A 386 -14.65 -0.58 7.12
C GLY A 386 -14.72 0.87 7.61
N SER A 387 -15.11 1.80 6.76
CA SER A 387 -15.26 3.24 7.03
C SER A 387 -16.51 3.78 6.32
N PRO A 388 -16.96 5.02 6.61
CA PRO A 388 -17.99 5.69 5.81
C PRO A 388 -17.71 5.63 4.31
N GLU A 389 -18.78 5.69 3.53
CA GLU A 389 -18.76 5.41 2.08
C GLU A 389 -18.24 6.59 1.27
N TYR A 390 -18.83 7.77 1.41
CA TYR A 390 -18.55 8.92 0.55
C TYR A 390 -17.42 9.82 1.12
N THR A 391 -16.46 10.31 0.34
CA THR A 391 -16.10 9.98 -1.06
C THR A 391 -15.25 8.70 -1.11
N SER A 392 -14.98 8.16 -2.29
CA SER A 392 -13.98 7.11 -2.47
C SER A 392 -12.56 7.66 -2.45
N THR A 393 -11.89 7.53 -1.30
CA THR A 393 -10.45 7.84 -1.19
C THR A 393 -9.58 7.01 -2.16
N LEU A 394 -10.07 5.87 -2.66
CA LEU A 394 -9.35 5.08 -3.67
C LEU A 394 -9.36 5.76 -5.04
N ALA A 395 -10.52 6.31 -5.45
CA ALA A 395 -10.61 7.14 -6.65
C ALA A 395 -9.81 8.44 -6.49
N ALA A 396 -9.79 9.04 -5.29
CA ALA A 396 -9.00 10.23 -5.01
C ALA A 396 -7.48 10.00 -5.14
N TYR A 397 -6.95 8.84 -4.70
CA TYR A 397 -5.56 8.50 -4.98
C TYR A 397 -5.27 8.39 -6.49
N GLY A 398 -6.24 7.89 -7.26
CA GLY A 398 -6.10 7.71 -8.70
C GLY A 398 -6.13 9.01 -9.49
N GLY A 399 -7.15 9.85 -9.26
CA GLY A 399 -7.21 11.19 -9.86
C GLY A 399 -5.97 12.03 -9.53
N ALA A 400 -5.50 11.97 -8.28
CA ALA A 400 -4.27 12.66 -7.85
C ALA A 400 -3.01 12.09 -8.52
N GLY A 401 -2.94 10.76 -8.70
CA GLY A 401 -1.84 10.08 -9.38
C GLY A 401 -1.75 10.44 -10.86
N CYS A 402 -2.88 10.33 -11.59
CA CYS A 402 -2.97 10.70 -13.00
C CYS A 402 -2.61 12.18 -13.21
N ALA A 403 -3.23 13.11 -12.47
CA ALA A 403 -2.97 14.54 -12.63
C ALA A 403 -1.50 14.93 -12.40
N VAL A 404 -0.79 14.29 -11.45
CA VAL A 404 0.65 14.52 -11.26
C VAL A 404 1.48 13.92 -12.40
N LEU A 405 1.19 12.67 -12.80
CA LEU A 405 1.92 12.02 -13.90
C LEU A 405 1.77 12.80 -15.22
N GLU A 406 0.55 13.16 -15.58
CA GLU A 406 0.23 13.98 -16.75
C GLU A 406 0.85 15.37 -16.68
N GLY A 407 0.77 16.03 -15.52
CA GLY A 407 1.30 17.38 -15.34
C GLY A 407 2.83 17.47 -15.30
N VAL A 408 3.54 16.40 -14.91
CA VAL A 408 5.01 16.37 -14.89
C VAL A 408 5.59 15.83 -16.19
N LEU A 409 5.02 14.75 -16.75
CA LEU A 409 5.56 14.08 -17.94
C LEU A 409 4.95 14.61 -19.25
N GLY A 410 3.79 15.26 -19.20
CA GLY A 410 3.13 15.89 -20.35
C GLY A 410 2.32 14.95 -21.24
N SER A 411 1.98 13.75 -20.76
CA SER A 411 1.15 12.75 -21.48
C SER A 411 0.23 11.98 -20.52
N SER A 412 -0.95 11.61 -21.00
CA SER A 412 -1.85 10.59 -20.43
C SER A 412 -1.68 9.21 -21.09
N GLU A 413 -1.17 9.22 -22.32
CA GLU A 413 -1.08 8.06 -23.21
C GLU A 413 0.20 7.29 -22.89
N TYR A 414 0.06 6.22 -22.12
CA TYR A 414 1.15 5.35 -21.70
C TYR A 414 0.71 3.89 -21.83
N GLU A 415 1.33 3.14 -22.74
CA GLU A 415 1.19 1.68 -22.81
C GLU A 415 2.05 1.05 -21.68
N PHE A 416 1.43 0.46 -20.65
CA PHE A 416 2.15 -0.19 -19.55
C PHE A 416 1.48 -1.46 -19.02
N GLU A 417 2.27 -2.32 -18.38
CA GLU A 417 1.81 -3.52 -17.68
C GLU A 417 2.20 -3.49 -16.20
N PHE A 418 1.27 -3.82 -15.30
CA PHE A 418 1.56 -3.93 -13.86
C PHE A 418 0.76 -5.03 -13.17
N GLY A 419 1.20 -5.41 -11.96
CA GLY A 419 0.51 -6.34 -11.08
C GLY A 419 1.16 -7.70 -10.86
N SER A 420 2.40 -7.91 -11.33
CA SER A 420 3.21 -9.09 -10.96
C SER A 420 3.41 -9.26 -9.44
N ASP A 421 3.26 -8.18 -8.67
CA ASP A 421 3.27 -8.08 -7.21
C ASP A 421 1.86 -7.97 -6.57
N ILE A 422 0.80 -7.91 -7.39
CA ILE A 422 -0.60 -7.86 -6.96
C ILE A 422 -1.16 -9.27 -6.82
N ARG A 423 -1.20 -9.74 -5.58
CA ARG A 423 -1.84 -10.98 -5.15
C ARG A 423 -3.33 -10.72 -5.04
N THR A 424 -4.13 -11.47 -5.78
CA THR A 424 -5.60 -11.39 -5.75
C THR A 424 -6.20 -12.27 -4.64
N GLY A 425 -5.54 -13.39 -4.33
CA GLY A 425 -6.02 -14.38 -3.36
C GLY A 425 -7.21 -15.24 -3.85
N THR A 426 -7.58 -15.14 -5.14
CA THR A 426 -8.73 -15.85 -5.73
C THR A 426 -8.37 -17.21 -6.34
N ALA A 427 -7.11 -17.42 -6.74
CA ALA A 427 -6.68 -18.59 -7.52
C ALA A 427 -5.75 -19.60 -6.78
N GLY A 428 -5.43 -19.38 -5.50
CA GLY A 428 -4.54 -20.27 -4.74
C GLY A 428 -3.05 -20.20 -5.13
N GLU A 429 -2.68 -19.21 -5.94
CA GLU A 429 -1.32 -18.94 -6.41
C GLU A 429 -0.75 -17.72 -5.66
N ASP A 430 0.54 -17.80 -5.33
CA ASP A 430 1.35 -16.66 -4.85
C ASP A 430 1.84 -15.76 -6.02
N GLU A 431 1.47 -16.11 -7.26
CA GLU A 431 1.81 -15.40 -8.50
C GLU A 431 0.83 -14.23 -8.73
N GLY A 432 1.36 -13.05 -9.07
CA GLY A 432 0.55 -11.86 -9.30
C GLY A 432 -0.16 -11.85 -10.64
N VAL A 433 -1.33 -11.21 -10.71
CA VAL A 433 -2.07 -11.03 -11.97
C VAL A 433 -1.53 -9.79 -12.67
N VAL A 434 -1.02 -9.94 -13.89
CA VAL A 434 -0.60 -8.79 -14.72
C VAL A 434 -1.79 -8.28 -15.53
N ARG A 435 -1.96 -6.95 -15.57
CA ARG A 435 -2.93 -6.25 -16.42
C ARG A 435 -2.20 -5.19 -17.25
N SER A 436 -2.68 -4.98 -18.48
CA SER A 436 -2.07 -4.10 -19.49
C SER A 436 -3.06 -2.97 -19.82
N TYR A 437 -2.56 -1.74 -19.95
CA TYR A 437 -3.36 -0.53 -20.16
C TYR A 437 -2.73 0.32 -21.28
N ASP A 438 -3.55 1.01 -22.06
CA ASP A 438 -3.11 1.89 -23.15
C ASP A 438 -2.94 3.35 -22.68
N SER A 439 -3.53 3.72 -21.52
CA SER A 439 -3.43 5.02 -20.88
C SER A 439 -3.52 4.96 -19.35
N LEU A 440 -3.19 6.09 -18.70
CA LEU A 440 -3.44 6.29 -17.26
C LEU A 440 -4.93 6.31 -16.92
N ASP A 441 -5.77 6.78 -17.85
CA ASP A 441 -7.22 6.88 -17.66
C ASP A 441 -7.87 5.49 -17.68
N ASP A 442 -7.47 4.58 -18.59
CA ASP A 442 -7.94 3.19 -18.61
C ASP A 442 -7.69 2.48 -17.27
N ALA A 443 -6.51 2.71 -16.68
CA ALA A 443 -6.16 2.17 -15.36
C ALA A 443 -7.02 2.81 -14.26
N LEU A 444 -7.30 4.11 -14.33
CA LEU A 444 -8.17 4.80 -13.37
C LEU A 444 -9.62 4.33 -13.47
N GLU A 445 -10.16 4.17 -14.68
CA GLU A 445 -11.52 3.67 -14.92
C GLU A 445 -11.68 2.25 -14.37
N GLU A 446 -10.74 1.33 -14.64
CA GLU A 446 -10.79 -0.03 -14.09
C GLU A 446 -10.67 -0.03 -12.55
N SER A 447 -9.82 0.85 -12.00
CA SER A 447 -9.68 1.07 -10.56
C SER A 447 -10.99 1.53 -9.92
N ILE A 448 -11.72 2.39 -10.63
CA ILE A 448 -13.02 2.92 -10.22
C ILE A 448 -14.09 1.82 -10.22
N ASP A 449 -14.22 1.11 -11.35
CA ASP A 449 -15.16 0.00 -11.54
C ASP A 449 -14.94 -1.13 -10.52
N SER A 450 -13.69 -1.40 -10.14
CA SER A 450 -13.34 -2.40 -9.14
C SER A 450 -14.13 -2.27 -7.83
N ARG A 451 -14.55 -1.06 -7.45
CA ARG A 451 -15.24 -0.79 -6.17
C ARG A 451 -16.74 -1.00 -6.24
N ILE A 452 -17.29 -0.88 -7.44
CA ILE A 452 -18.66 -1.26 -7.80
C ILE A 452 -18.74 -2.79 -7.84
N TYR A 453 -17.82 -3.45 -8.57
CA TYR A 453 -17.71 -4.91 -8.61
C TYR A 453 -17.46 -5.53 -7.23
N LEU A 454 -16.66 -4.89 -6.36
CA LEU A 454 -16.44 -5.32 -4.97
C LEU A 454 -17.67 -5.11 -4.06
N GLY A 455 -18.68 -4.37 -4.53
CA GLY A 455 -19.95 -4.11 -3.86
C GLY A 455 -19.85 -3.18 -2.65
N ASN A 456 -18.93 -2.20 -2.65
CA ASN A 456 -18.71 -1.37 -1.46
C ASN A 456 -18.60 0.15 -1.65
N HIS A 457 -18.66 0.64 -2.87
CA HIS A 457 -18.87 2.06 -3.15
C HIS A 457 -20.04 2.25 -4.11
N PHE A 458 -20.62 3.45 -4.08
CA PHE A 458 -21.56 3.94 -5.09
C PHE A 458 -20.82 4.74 -6.17
N ARG A 459 -21.40 4.87 -7.37
CA ARG A 459 -20.74 5.49 -8.52
C ARG A 459 -20.47 6.97 -8.31
N SER A 460 -21.40 7.74 -7.75
CA SER A 460 -21.17 9.15 -7.41
C SER A 460 -19.98 9.32 -6.46
N ALA A 461 -19.85 8.45 -5.45
CA ALA A 461 -18.71 8.48 -4.53
C ALA A 461 -17.37 8.16 -5.22
N MET A 462 -17.37 7.41 -6.33
CA MET A 462 -16.18 7.16 -7.15
C MET A 462 -15.85 8.35 -8.05
N VAL A 463 -16.85 8.93 -8.72
CA VAL A 463 -16.71 10.10 -9.61
C VAL A 463 -16.24 11.32 -8.83
N ASP A 464 -16.94 11.67 -7.74
CA ASP A 464 -16.58 12.81 -6.89
C ASP A 464 -15.24 12.58 -6.17
N GLY A 465 -14.89 11.32 -5.92
CA GLY A 465 -13.56 10.92 -5.43
C GLY A 465 -12.47 11.17 -6.46
N ARG A 466 -12.70 10.82 -7.74
CA ARG A 466 -11.79 11.09 -8.85
C ARG A 466 -11.55 12.58 -9.03
N GLU A 467 -12.61 13.39 -9.14
CA GLU A 467 -12.50 14.86 -9.30
C GLU A 467 -11.77 15.50 -8.10
N GLN A 468 -12.08 15.06 -6.88
CA GLN A 468 -11.36 15.48 -5.67
C GLN A 468 -9.85 15.19 -5.77
N GLY A 469 -9.47 14.02 -6.31
CA GLY A 469 -8.09 13.65 -6.52
C GLY A 469 -7.39 14.51 -7.58
N GLU A 470 -8.00 14.65 -8.75
CA GLU A 470 -7.47 15.43 -9.89
C GLU A 470 -7.14 16.86 -9.45
N ARG A 471 -8.10 17.54 -8.80
CA ARG A 471 -7.94 18.91 -8.28
C ARG A 471 -6.86 19.06 -7.22
N ILE A 472 -6.57 18.00 -6.45
CA ILE A 472 -5.46 17.98 -5.47
C ILE A 472 -4.12 17.83 -6.18
N GLY A 473 -4.04 16.98 -7.22
CA GLY A 473 -2.84 16.85 -8.06
C GLY A 473 -2.49 18.16 -8.76
N GLU A 474 -3.48 18.80 -9.40
CA GLU A 474 -3.35 20.15 -9.99
C GLU A 474 -2.86 21.18 -8.98
N TRP A 475 -3.50 21.27 -7.80
CA TRP A 475 -3.12 22.20 -6.74
C TRP A 475 -1.66 22.05 -6.32
N ILE A 476 -1.17 20.81 -6.22
CA ILE A 476 0.20 20.52 -5.80
C ILE A 476 1.21 20.95 -6.85
N LEU A 477 0.91 20.76 -8.14
CA LEU A 477 1.73 21.26 -9.24
C LEU A 477 1.80 22.81 -9.27
N GLU A 478 0.71 23.48 -8.90
CA GLU A 478 0.61 24.95 -8.88
C GLU A 478 1.24 25.61 -7.64
N ASN A 479 1.42 24.87 -6.53
CA ASN A 479 1.77 25.42 -5.22
C ASN A 479 2.97 24.75 -4.52
N SER A 480 3.59 23.70 -5.09
CA SER A 480 4.76 23.04 -4.48
C SER A 480 5.79 22.60 -5.52
N LEU A 481 7.06 22.59 -5.11
CA LEU A 481 8.22 22.14 -5.90
C LEU A 481 8.29 22.76 -7.30
N ARG A 482 8.02 24.05 -7.43
CA ARG A 482 7.88 24.73 -8.73
C ARG A 482 9.23 25.18 -9.28
N PRO A 483 9.40 25.32 -10.61
CA PRO A 483 10.63 25.89 -11.16
C PRO A 483 10.88 27.29 -10.60
N VAL A 484 12.13 27.61 -10.28
CA VAL A 484 12.53 28.96 -9.87
C VAL A 484 12.74 29.84 -11.12
N GLU A 485 12.24 31.08 -11.11
CA GLU A 485 12.35 32.08 -12.21
C GLU A 485 13.69 32.84 -12.27
#